data_AF-A0AAV7VID2-F1
#
_entry.id   AF-A0AAV7VID2-F1
#
_cell.length_a   1.000
_cell.length_b   1.000
_cell.length_c   1.000
_cell.angle_alpha   90.00
_cell.angle_beta   90.00
_cell.angle_gamma   90.00
#
_symmetry.space_group_name_H-M   'P 1'
#
loop_
_entity.id
_entity.type
_entity.pdbx_description
1 polymer ?
#
loop_
_entity_poly.entity_id
_entity_poly.type
_entity_poly.pdbx_seq_one_letter_code
_entity_poly.pdbx_strand_id
1 'polypeptide(L)'
;MKHYYKVIEFLKTRILPKKIDWQRIDRTVQKVKESIHAYYERLLKAFKEYSGKEAIEPKDMWHFVFRFVEGLRPEIGQMIKSHLICWQAKPIDEVLQCAKYCSDEIELKQKKLKEKAMVMQIKAAQTGVEGTFVQQIPQQQGTVMFQPQMRGRGRGVNINRGPDLSTVVV
;
A
#
# COMPACT_ATOMS: atom_id res chain seq x y z
N MET A 1 -38.75 29.02 -16.70
CA MET A 1 -38.10 28.04 -15.79
C MET A 1 -37.78 26.70 -16.47
N LYS A 2 -38.73 25.98 -17.10
CA LYS A 2 -38.49 24.62 -17.67
C LYS A 2 -37.53 24.55 -18.87
N HIS A 3 -37.43 25.60 -19.70
CA HIS A 3 -36.52 25.62 -20.86
C HIS A 3 -35.04 25.77 -20.51
N TYR A 4 -34.72 26.55 -19.46
CA TYR A 4 -33.34 26.72 -19.01
C TYR A 4 -32.71 25.42 -18.52
N TYR A 5 -33.48 24.56 -17.83
CA TYR A 5 -33.00 23.25 -17.39
C TYR A 5 -32.59 22.34 -18.57
N LYS A 6 -33.38 22.34 -19.66
CA LYS A 6 -33.05 21.54 -20.85
C LYS A 6 -31.77 22.05 -21.54
N VAL A 7 -31.57 23.36 -21.59
CA VAL A 7 -30.34 23.96 -22.15
C VAL A 7 -29.13 23.64 -21.28
N ILE A 8 -29.23 23.77 -19.96
CA ILE A 8 -28.13 23.45 -19.04
C ILE A 8 -27.74 21.96 -19.11
N GLU A 9 -28.71 21.05 -19.15
CA GLU A 9 -28.44 19.61 -19.31
C GLU A 9 -27.86 19.27 -20.69
N PHE A 10 -28.31 19.94 -21.75
CA PHE A 10 -27.72 19.83 -23.09
C PHE A 10 -26.27 20.34 -23.12
N LEU A 11 -25.97 21.46 -22.45
CA LEU A 11 -24.62 22.03 -22.35
C LEU A 11 -23.68 21.13 -21.53
N LYS A 12 -24.17 20.54 -20.43
CA LYS A 12 -23.39 19.59 -19.61
C LYS A 12 -23.04 18.30 -20.35
N THR A 13 -23.92 17.84 -21.23
CA THR A 13 -23.72 16.57 -21.95
C THR A 13 -22.91 16.72 -23.23
N ARG A 14 -22.86 17.91 -23.85
CA ARG A 14 -22.16 18.13 -25.12
C ARG A 14 -21.03 19.14 -25.12
N ILE A 15 -21.02 20.12 -24.20
CA ILE A 15 -20.10 21.27 -24.26
C ILE A 15 -19.08 21.24 -23.12
N LEU A 16 -19.47 20.77 -21.93
CA LEU A 16 -18.53 20.64 -20.82
C LEU A 16 -17.77 19.32 -20.93
N PRO A 17 -16.42 19.33 -20.81
CA PRO A 17 -15.65 18.09 -20.80
C PRO A 17 -16.11 17.23 -19.63
N LYS A 18 -16.45 15.98 -19.92
CA LYS A 18 -16.84 15.00 -18.91
C LYS A 18 -15.71 14.91 -17.87
N LYS A 19 -16.00 15.30 -16.63
CA LYS A 19 -15.02 15.20 -15.54
C LYS A 19 -14.73 13.72 -15.29
N ILE A 20 -13.45 13.37 -15.15
CA ILE A 20 -13.03 12.01 -14.85
C ILE A 20 -13.59 11.59 -13.49
N ASP A 21 -14.36 10.51 -13.47
CA ASP A 21 -14.85 9.91 -12.22
C ASP A 21 -13.79 8.95 -11.65
N TRP A 22 -12.80 9.54 -10.99
CA TRP A 22 -11.73 8.79 -10.32
C TRP A 22 -12.26 7.86 -9.22
N GLN A 23 -13.33 8.24 -8.52
CA GLN A 23 -13.88 7.40 -7.44
C GLN A 23 -14.38 6.04 -7.94
N ARG A 24 -14.93 5.97 -9.16
CA ARG A 24 -15.32 4.69 -9.76
C ARG A 24 -14.13 3.90 -10.25
N ILE A 25 -13.15 4.57 -10.86
CA ILE A 25 -11.89 3.95 -11.29
C ILE A 25 -11.17 3.36 -10.07
N ASP A 26 -11.21 4.06 -8.92
CA ASP A 26 -10.64 3.70 -7.63
C ASP A 26 -11.28 2.48 -6.96
N ARG A 27 -12.37 1.94 -7.51
CA ARG A 27 -12.95 0.67 -7.04
C ARG A 27 -12.42 -0.53 -7.81
N THR A 28 -11.65 -0.29 -8.87
CA THR A 28 -11.06 -1.34 -9.71
C THR A 28 -9.81 -1.88 -9.02
N VAL A 29 -9.95 -2.95 -8.23
CA VAL A 29 -8.84 -3.63 -7.53
C VAL A 29 -8.57 -4.99 -8.15
N GLN A 30 -7.32 -5.45 -8.12
CA GLN A 30 -6.88 -6.76 -8.62
C GLN A 30 -7.57 -7.89 -7.86
N LYS A 31 -8.13 -8.86 -8.58
CA LYS A 31 -8.73 -10.06 -7.98
C LYS A 31 -7.63 -11.07 -7.60
N VAL A 32 -7.90 -11.93 -6.61
CA VAL A 32 -6.92 -12.87 -6.03
C VAL A 32 -6.15 -13.69 -7.08
N LYS A 33 -6.84 -14.22 -8.10
CA LYS A 33 -6.25 -15.06 -9.16
C LYS A 33 -6.06 -14.33 -10.50
N GLU A 34 -6.22 -13.02 -10.51
CA GLU A 34 -6.08 -12.22 -11.73
C GLU A 34 -4.61 -11.88 -11.96
N SER A 35 -4.16 -12.06 -13.20
CA SER A 35 -2.80 -11.66 -13.59
C SER A 35 -2.66 -10.14 -13.59
N ILE A 36 -1.42 -9.65 -13.45
CA ILE A 36 -1.11 -8.22 -13.47
C ILE A 36 -1.60 -7.57 -14.76
N HIS A 37 -1.38 -8.23 -15.90
CA HIS A 37 -1.80 -7.72 -17.19
C HIS A 37 -3.33 -7.69 -17.33
N ALA A 38 -4.04 -8.74 -16.90
CA ALA A 38 -5.51 -8.74 -16.94
C ALA A 38 -6.12 -7.63 -16.05
N TYR A 39 -5.52 -7.38 -14.88
CA TYR A 39 -5.90 -6.27 -14.03
C TYR A 39 -5.65 -4.92 -14.69
N TYR A 40 -4.46 -4.73 -15.29
CA TYR A 40 -4.12 -3.50 -16.04
C TYR A 40 -5.13 -3.20 -17.15
N GLU A 41 -5.45 -4.20 -18.00
CA GLU A 41 -6.43 -4.05 -19.08
C GLU A 41 -7.82 -3.67 -18.54
N ARG A 42 -8.24 -4.27 -17.42
CA ARG A 42 -9.51 -3.94 -16.78
C ARG A 42 -9.51 -2.53 -16.19
N LEU A 43 -8.40 -2.09 -15.61
CA LEU A 43 -8.23 -0.72 -15.11
C LEU A 43 -8.26 0.28 -16.26
N LEU A 44 -7.58 -0.02 -17.37
CA LEU A 44 -7.61 0.81 -18.58
C LEU A 44 -9.02 0.92 -19.14
N LYS A 45 -9.76 -0.20 -19.20
CA LYS A 45 -11.17 -0.19 -19.62
C LYS A 45 -12.05 0.67 -18.70
N ALA A 46 -11.88 0.53 -17.39
CA ALA A 46 -12.60 1.36 -16.42
C ALA A 46 -12.24 2.85 -16.58
N PHE A 47 -10.96 3.17 -16.82
CA PHE A 47 -10.54 4.53 -17.11
C PHE A 47 -11.26 5.07 -18.35
N LYS A 48 -11.28 4.33 -19.46
CA LYS A 48 -11.96 4.76 -20.69
C LYS A 48 -13.46 5.04 -20.46
N GLU A 49 -14.13 4.13 -19.76
CA GLU A 49 -15.57 4.23 -19.47
C GLU A 49 -15.91 5.45 -18.60
N TYR A 50 -15.16 5.66 -17.52
CA TYR A 50 -15.44 6.67 -16.51
C TYR A 50 -14.77 8.02 -16.74
N SER A 51 -13.78 8.09 -17.63
CA SER A 51 -13.20 9.35 -18.12
C SER A 51 -13.86 9.84 -19.42
N GLY A 52 -14.37 8.92 -20.25
CA GLY A 52 -14.79 9.24 -21.62
C GLY A 52 -13.62 9.52 -22.58
N LYS A 53 -12.38 9.17 -22.20
CA LYS A 53 -11.17 9.36 -22.99
C LYS A 53 -10.66 8.03 -23.55
N GLU A 54 -10.17 8.03 -24.78
CA GLU A 54 -9.56 6.85 -25.40
C GLU A 54 -8.12 6.59 -24.96
N ALA A 55 -7.41 7.64 -24.55
CA ALA A 55 -6.02 7.60 -24.11
C ALA A 55 -5.85 8.34 -22.79
N ILE A 56 -4.87 7.90 -22.00
CA ILE A 56 -4.49 8.56 -20.75
C ILE A 56 -3.59 9.74 -21.12
N GLU A 57 -4.03 10.95 -20.79
CA GLU A 57 -3.22 12.15 -21.00
C GLU A 57 -2.09 12.23 -19.97
N PRO A 58 -0.95 12.90 -20.28
CA PRO A 58 0.17 13.03 -19.35
C PRO A 58 -0.21 13.57 -17.96
N LYS A 59 -1.19 14.49 -17.90
CA LYS A 59 -1.69 15.07 -16.64
C LYS A 59 -2.45 14.06 -15.76
N ASP A 60 -3.03 13.04 -16.37
CA ASP A 60 -3.82 12.00 -15.69
C ASP A 60 -2.94 10.77 -15.38
N MET A 61 -1.78 10.65 -16.02
CA MET A 61 -0.87 9.50 -15.92
C MET A 61 -0.42 9.24 -14.48
N TRP A 62 -0.08 10.29 -13.72
CA TRP A 62 0.33 10.15 -12.33
C TRP A 62 -0.77 9.50 -11.47
N HIS A 63 -2.02 9.95 -11.61
CA HIS A 63 -3.16 9.37 -10.90
C HIS A 63 -3.44 7.94 -11.35
N PHE A 64 -3.29 7.66 -12.65
CA PHE A 64 -3.45 6.33 -13.19
C PHE A 64 -2.40 5.35 -12.64
N VAL A 65 -1.12 5.74 -12.62
CA VAL A 65 -0.02 4.95 -12.05
C VAL A 65 -0.22 4.73 -10.55
N PHE A 66 -0.55 5.80 -9.82
CA PHE A 66 -0.92 5.72 -8.42
C PHE A 66 -2.01 4.68 -8.20
N ARG A 67 -3.08 4.77 -9.00
CA ARG A 67 -4.21 3.85 -8.87
C ARG A 67 -3.86 2.42 -9.25
N PHE A 68 -3.05 2.23 -10.29
CA PHE A 68 -2.58 0.91 -10.68
C PHE A 68 -1.92 0.23 -9.50
N VAL A 69 -0.93 0.88 -8.86
CA VAL A 69 -0.18 0.31 -7.73
C VAL A 69 -1.04 0.10 -6.49
N GLU A 70 -1.88 1.07 -6.11
CA GLU A 70 -2.76 0.93 -4.93
C GLU A 70 -3.85 -0.14 -5.11
N GLY A 71 -4.28 -0.37 -6.36
CA GLY A 71 -5.28 -1.40 -6.65
C GLY A 71 -4.71 -2.80 -6.86
N LEU A 72 -3.38 -2.98 -6.89
CA LEU A 72 -2.77 -4.31 -6.92
C LEU A 72 -3.02 -5.07 -5.61
N ARG A 73 -2.75 -6.38 -5.61
CA ARG A 73 -2.68 -7.15 -4.36
C ARG A 73 -1.69 -6.46 -3.40
N PRO A 74 -2.03 -6.31 -2.10
CA PRO A 74 -1.25 -5.51 -1.15
C PRO A 74 0.22 -5.91 -1.11
N GLU A 75 0.53 -7.21 -1.20
CA GLU A 75 1.90 -7.73 -1.16
C GLU A 75 2.73 -7.26 -2.36
N ILE A 76 2.09 -7.17 -3.54
CA ILE A 76 2.74 -6.68 -4.77
C ILE A 76 2.94 -5.18 -4.69
N GLY A 77 1.89 -4.44 -4.30
CA GLY A 77 1.94 -2.99 -4.18
C GLY A 77 3.03 -2.53 -3.20
N GLN A 78 3.15 -3.21 -2.05
CA GLN A 78 4.23 -2.95 -1.10
C GLN A 78 5.62 -3.23 -1.68
N MET A 79 5.77 -4.34 -2.41
CA MET A 79 7.07 -4.70 -2.97
C MET A 79 7.53 -3.75 -4.08
N ILE A 80 6.59 -3.26 -4.91
CA ILE A 80 6.87 -2.17 -5.87
C ILE A 80 7.36 -0.93 -5.14
N LYS A 81 6.65 -0.50 -4.08
CA LYS A 81 7.01 0.69 -3.30
C LYS A 81 8.42 0.58 -2.68
N SER A 82 8.89 -0.64 -2.36
CA SER A 82 10.25 -0.88 -1.87
C SER A 82 11.30 -1.00 -2.97
N HIS A 83 10.96 -1.59 -4.12
CA HIS A 83 11.93 -1.89 -5.18
C HIS A 83 12.08 -0.74 -6.19
N LEU A 84 11.05 0.08 -6.37
CA LEU A 84 11.01 1.13 -7.38
C LEU A 84 10.94 2.52 -6.72
N ILE A 85 12.09 3.17 -6.63
CA ILE A 85 12.20 4.54 -6.12
C ILE A 85 11.41 5.49 -7.03
N CYS A 86 10.63 6.39 -6.41
CA CYS A 86 9.79 7.36 -7.11
C CYS A 86 8.83 6.73 -8.13
N TRP A 87 8.33 5.51 -7.85
CA TRP A 87 7.42 4.75 -8.71
C TRP A 87 6.22 5.56 -9.25
N GLN A 88 5.74 6.55 -8.50
CA GLN A 88 4.60 7.42 -8.88
C GLN A 88 4.89 8.29 -10.12
N ALA A 89 6.16 8.63 -10.34
CA ALA A 89 6.60 9.46 -11.47
C ALA A 89 7.15 8.62 -12.63
N LYS A 90 7.19 7.29 -12.49
CA LYS A 90 7.73 6.40 -13.51
C LYS A 90 6.72 6.17 -14.64
N PRO A 91 7.18 5.92 -15.88
CA PRO A 91 6.32 5.45 -16.96
C PRO A 91 5.57 4.19 -16.55
N ILE A 92 4.32 4.06 -16.99
CA ILE A 92 3.46 2.93 -16.64
C ILE A 92 4.08 1.58 -17.05
N ASP A 93 4.82 1.53 -18.17
CA ASP A 93 5.48 0.30 -18.63
C ASP A 93 6.56 -0.19 -17.67
N GLU A 94 7.34 0.73 -17.08
CA GLU A 94 8.37 0.40 -16.08
C GLU A 94 7.71 -0.13 -14.80
N VAL A 95 6.61 0.50 -14.38
CA VAL A 95 5.84 0.06 -13.21
C VAL A 95 5.18 -1.30 -13.46
N LEU A 96 4.67 -1.55 -14.68
CA LEU A 96 4.07 -2.82 -15.08
C LEU A 96 5.10 -3.95 -15.10
N GLN A 97 6.30 -3.68 -15.61
CA GLN A 97 7.42 -4.63 -15.60
C GLN A 97 7.85 -4.95 -14.16
N CYS A 98 7.96 -3.94 -13.31
CA CYS A 98 8.26 -4.12 -11.88
C CYS A 98 7.16 -4.94 -11.18
N ALA A 99 5.88 -4.67 -11.47
CA ALA A 99 4.75 -5.41 -10.92
C ALA A 99 4.78 -6.89 -11.33
N LYS A 100 5.13 -7.18 -12.58
CA LYS A 100 5.30 -8.55 -13.07
C LYS A 100 6.43 -9.28 -12.32
N TYR A 101 7.61 -8.66 -12.26
CA TYR A 101 8.74 -9.19 -11.50
C TYR A 101 8.33 -9.47 -10.04
N CYS A 102 7.60 -8.54 -9.43
CA CYS A 102 7.15 -8.69 -8.06
C CYS A 102 6.18 -9.87 -7.87
N SER A 103 5.23 -10.05 -8.81
CA SER A 103 4.31 -11.18 -8.79
C SER A 103 5.06 -12.51 -8.89
N ASP A 104 6.00 -12.62 -9.84
CA ASP A 104 6.78 -13.83 -10.08
C ASP A 104 7.65 -14.20 -8.87
N GLU A 105 8.26 -13.20 -8.22
CA GLU A 105 9.08 -13.41 -7.03
C GLU A 105 8.25 -13.89 -5.83
N ILE A 106 7.04 -13.36 -5.64
CA ILE A 106 6.11 -13.81 -4.59
C ILE A 106 5.68 -15.25 -4.83
N GLU A 107 5.30 -15.59 -6.06
CA GLU A 107 4.91 -16.96 -6.43
C GLU A 107 6.06 -17.94 -6.23
N LEU A 108 7.28 -17.56 -6.58
CA LEU A 108 8.48 -18.36 -6.36
C LEU A 108 8.74 -18.57 -4.86
N LYS A 109 8.63 -17.53 -4.03
CA LYS A 109 8.76 -17.63 -2.57
C LYS A 109 7.71 -18.57 -1.99
N GLN A 110 6.45 -18.45 -2.41
CA GLN A 110 5.38 -19.34 -1.96
C GLN A 110 5.62 -20.80 -2.37
N LYS A 111 6.09 -21.05 -3.60
CA LYS A 111 6.43 -22.39 -4.07
C LYS A 111 7.56 -23.01 -3.24
N LYS A 112 8.65 -22.26 -3.02
CA LYS A 112 9.78 -22.71 -2.17
C LYS A 112 9.35 -22.99 -0.73
N LEU A 113 8.43 -22.20 -0.16
CA LEU A 113 7.91 -22.43 1.18
C LEU A 113 7.06 -23.71 1.24
N LYS A 114 6.20 -23.95 0.25
CA LYS A 114 5.41 -25.18 0.15
C LYS A 114 6.29 -26.43 0.01
N GLU A 115 7.31 -26.36 -0.84
CA GLU A 115 8.29 -27.44 -1.01
C GLU A 115 9.04 -27.73 0.29
N LYS A 116 9.53 -26.69 0.99
CA LYS A 116 10.18 -26.84 2.29
C LYS A 116 9.26 -27.45 3.35
N ALA A 117 8.00 -27.02 3.40
CA ALA A 117 7.01 -27.57 4.33
C ALA A 117 6.72 -29.06 4.05
N MET A 118 6.58 -29.44 2.78
CA MET A 118 6.38 -30.83 2.38
C MET A 118 7.58 -31.71 2.75
N VAL A 119 8.80 -31.24 2.49
CA VAL A 119 10.03 -31.96 2.89
C VAL A 119 10.10 -32.14 4.41
N MET A 120 9.70 -31.12 5.19
CA MET A 120 9.69 -31.22 6.65
C MET A 120 8.66 -32.24 7.15
N GLN A 121 7.47 -32.31 6.56
CA GLN A 121 6.46 -33.32 6.90
C GLN A 121 6.93 -34.74 6.57
N ILE A 122 7.56 -34.93 5.40
CA ILE A 122 8.10 -36.23 5.00
C ILE A 122 9.23 -36.65 5.96
N LYS A 123 10.15 -35.73 6.30
CA LYS A 123 11.21 -36.02 7.28
C LYS A 123 10.64 -36.38 8.64
N ALA A 124 9.65 -35.63 9.14
CA ALA A 124 9.00 -35.92 10.41
C ALA A 124 8.32 -37.30 10.42
N ALA A 125 7.66 -37.69 9.32
CA ALA A 125 7.06 -39.01 9.16
C ALA A 125 8.12 -40.14 9.04
N GLN A 126 9.28 -39.86 8.45
CA GLN A 126 10.37 -40.84 8.28
C GLN A 126 11.21 -41.06 9.54
N THR A 127 11.39 -40.04 10.38
CA THR A 127 12.18 -40.17 11.62
C THR A 127 11.41 -40.78 12.79
N GLY A 128 10.10 -41.06 12.66
CA GLY A 128 9.32 -41.73 13.73
C GLY A 128 9.33 -41.00 15.07
N VAL A 129 9.71 -39.72 15.09
CA VAL A 129 9.64 -38.90 16.30
C VAL A 129 8.24 -38.32 16.30
N GLU A 130 7.34 -38.99 17.01
CA GLU A 130 6.17 -38.35 17.60
C GLU A 130 6.69 -37.15 18.40
N GLY A 131 6.77 -36.00 17.72
CA GLY A 131 7.09 -34.74 18.35
C GLY A 131 5.92 -34.39 19.26
N THR A 132 5.98 -34.88 20.49
CA THR A 132 5.23 -34.36 21.62
C THR A 132 5.39 -32.85 21.59
N PHE A 133 4.36 -32.16 21.12
CA PHE A 133 4.25 -30.72 21.25
C PHE A 133 3.98 -30.44 22.72
N VAL A 134 5.05 -30.46 23.53
CA VAL A 134 5.01 -29.90 24.87
C VAL A 134 5.00 -28.39 24.66
N GLN A 135 3.80 -27.82 24.69
CA GLN A 135 3.60 -26.42 24.97
C GLN A 135 4.17 -26.19 26.39
N GLN A 136 5.45 -25.85 26.49
CA GLN A 136 5.97 -25.17 27.67
C GLN A 136 5.32 -23.78 27.69
N ILE A 137 4.12 -23.73 28.25
CA ILE A 137 3.61 -22.52 28.88
C ILE A 137 4.61 -22.22 30.01
N PRO A 138 5.32 -21.08 30.00
CA PRO A 138 6.07 -20.69 31.18
C PRO A 138 5.04 -20.38 32.27
N GLN A 139 4.83 -21.33 33.19
CA GLN A 139 4.22 -21.04 34.47
C GLN A 139 5.22 -20.19 35.26
N GLN A 140 5.12 -18.86 35.16
CA GLN A 140 5.69 -17.99 36.18
C GLN A 140 4.65 -17.79 37.27
N GLN A 141 4.74 -18.64 38.29
CA GLN A 141 4.14 -18.40 39.60
C GLN A 141 5.03 -17.42 40.38
N GLY A 142 4.42 -16.43 41.04
CA GLY A 142 4.92 -15.90 42.32
C GLY A 142 5.81 -14.65 42.31
N THR A 143 5.16 -13.49 42.33
CA THR A 143 5.40 -12.30 43.19
C THR A 143 6.80 -12.04 43.79
N VAL A 144 7.41 -10.91 43.40
CA VAL A 144 8.05 -9.98 44.36
C VAL A 144 7.74 -8.54 43.91
N MET A 145 6.97 -7.82 44.73
CA MET A 145 6.69 -6.40 44.56
C MET A 145 7.96 -5.59 44.84
N PHE A 146 8.51 -4.95 43.80
CA PHE A 146 9.50 -3.90 44.01
C PHE A 146 8.78 -2.55 44.14
N GLN A 147 8.71 -2.05 45.37
CA GLN A 147 8.35 -0.66 45.67
C GLN A 147 9.42 0.29 45.08
N PRO A 148 9.04 1.38 44.38
CA PRO A 148 9.94 2.50 44.19
C PRO A 148 10.06 3.25 45.52
N GLN A 149 11.22 3.16 46.15
CA GLN A 149 11.53 3.92 47.35
C GLN A 149 11.70 5.40 46.96
N MET A 150 10.68 6.20 47.26
CA MET A 150 10.75 7.66 47.27
C MET A 150 11.80 8.12 48.28
N ARG A 151 12.84 8.80 47.80
CA ARG A 151 13.67 9.70 48.63
C ARG A 151 14.08 10.91 47.82
N GLY A 152 13.28 11.97 47.93
CA GLY A 152 13.53 13.25 47.27
C GLY A 152 14.57 14.11 47.97
N ARG A 153 15.09 15.12 47.25
CA ARG A 153 15.13 16.56 47.60
C ARG A 153 16.24 17.28 46.82
N GLY A 154 15.89 18.46 46.28
CA GLY A 154 16.83 19.52 45.89
C GLY A 154 16.54 20.07 44.50
N ARG A 155 15.54 20.94 44.33
CA ARG A 155 15.63 22.43 44.38
C ARG A 155 16.59 23.01 43.32
N GLY A 156 16.03 23.72 42.35
CA GLY A 156 16.79 24.58 41.45
C GLY A 156 16.01 25.13 40.26
N VAL A 157 14.80 25.66 40.49
CA VAL A 157 14.17 26.57 39.52
C VAL A 157 14.92 27.90 39.65
N ASN A 158 15.52 28.38 38.55
CA ASN A 158 15.77 29.80 38.39
C ASN A 158 15.26 30.24 37.01
N ILE A 159 14.20 31.04 37.07
CA ILE A 159 13.57 31.74 35.97
C ILE A 159 14.16 33.15 35.97
N ASN A 160 14.78 33.58 34.88
CA ASN A 160 14.79 34.98 34.45
C ASN A 160 15.24 35.03 32.97
N ARG A 161 14.29 35.35 32.08
CA ARG A 161 14.19 36.64 31.36
C ARG A 161 15.23 36.77 30.22
N GLY A 162 14.73 36.70 28.98
CA GLY A 162 15.48 37.13 27.78
C GLY A 162 15.57 38.67 27.70
N PRO A 163 15.69 39.27 26.51
CA PRO A 163 16.12 38.74 25.20
C PRO A 163 17.47 39.35 24.77
N ASP A 164 18.15 38.80 23.76
CA ASP A 164 18.79 39.70 22.79
C ASP A 164 19.02 39.08 21.42
N LEU A 165 18.75 39.91 20.42
CA LEU A 165 18.92 39.73 18.99
C LEU A 165 20.33 40.24 18.65
N SER A 166 21.19 39.33 18.21
CA SER A 166 22.43 39.68 17.51
C SER A 166 22.86 38.45 16.71
N THR A 167 23.28 38.47 15.44
CA THR A 167 23.47 39.49 14.42
C THR A 167 23.73 38.70 13.13
N VAL A 168 23.01 39.06 12.07
CA VAL A 168 23.41 39.20 10.64
C VAL A 168 24.47 38.25 10.07
N VAL A 169 24.14 37.58 8.95
CA VAL A 169 24.93 37.73 7.71
C VAL A 169 23.98 37.85 6.52
N VAL A 170 24.23 38.91 5.74
CA VAL A 170 23.61 39.34 4.47
C VAL A 170 23.86 38.35 3.34
#